data_AF-A0A959Q8S9-F1
#
_entry.id   AF-A0A959Q8S9-F1
#
_cell.length_a   1.000
_cell.length_b   1.000
_cell.length_c   1.000
_cell.angle_alpha   90.00
_cell.angle_beta   90.00
_cell.angle_gamma   90.00
#
_symmetry.space_group_name_H-M   'P 1'
#
loop_
_entity.id
_entity.type
_entity.pdbx_description
1 polymer ?
#
loop_
_entity_poly.entity_id
_entity_poly.type
_entity_poly.pdbx_seq_one_letter_code
_entity_poly.pdbx_strand_id
1 'polypeptide(L)'
;MYKELRNEAKKKVQIKMAFFICVIVFSFASVLLLMLSFYLPSVGFWLRLPIPVFIMVLGILYLFAFGLPYSGVLSGNWQEEEIEREMLKLYRKKKAELPPVEQLSETEVLELKELERLEKKWDMDEDFV
;
A
#
# COMPACT_ATOMS: atom_id res chain seq x y z
N MET A 1 6.66 15.57 -8.50
CA MET A 1 5.32 14.95 -8.51
C MET A 1 5.31 13.43 -8.74
N TYR A 2 5.53 12.91 -9.96
CA TYR A 2 5.43 11.45 -10.23
C TYR A 2 6.47 10.59 -9.48
N LYS A 3 7.72 11.07 -9.37
CA LYS A 3 8.78 10.38 -8.61
C LYS A 3 8.50 10.31 -7.11
N GLU A 4 7.84 11.32 -6.54
CA GLU A 4 7.48 11.38 -5.12
C GLU A 4 6.35 10.41 -4.80
N LEU A 5 5.28 10.39 -5.62
CA LEU A 5 4.19 9.42 -5.47
C LEU A 5 4.69 7.97 -5.56
N ARG A 6 5.61 7.69 -6.50
CA ARG A 6 6.21 6.36 -6.64
C ARG A 6 7.03 5.96 -5.41
N ASN A 7 7.77 6.90 -4.81
CA ASN A 7 8.53 6.63 -3.59
C ASN A 7 7.62 6.35 -2.39
N GLU A 8 6.50 7.06 -2.29
CA GLU A 8 5.52 6.85 -1.23
C GLU A 8 4.82 5.49 -1.35
N ALA A 9 4.44 5.10 -2.57
CA ALA A 9 3.91 3.77 -2.86
C ALA A 9 4.93 2.65 -2.56
N LYS A 10 6.21 2.86 -2.92
CA LYS A 10 7.29 1.91 -2.58
C LYS A 10 7.46 1.71 -1.08
N LYS A 11 7.40 2.80 -0.28
CA LYS A 11 7.50 2.70 1.19
C LYS A 11 6.38 1.85 1.78
N LYS A 12 5.14 2.02 1.31
CA LYS A 12 4.00 1.20 1.76
C LYS A 12 4.20 -0.29 1.43
N VAL A 13 4.72 -0.59 0.26
CA VAL A 13 5.01 -1.97 -0.15
C VAL A 13 6.17 -2.57 0.65
N GLN A 14 7.20 -1.79 0.98
CA GLN A 14 8.28 -2.26 1.85
C GLN A 14 7.77 -2.67 3.24
N ILE A 15 6.79 -1.95 3.79
CA ILE A 15 6.14 -2.31 5.05
C ILE A 15 5.41 -3.67 4.92
N LYS A 16 4.71 -3.90 3.79
CA LYS A 16 4.06 -5.19 3.50
C LYS A 16 5.06 -6.34 3.37
N MET A 17 6.23 -6.10 2.77
CA MET A 17 7.31 -7.09 2.71
C MET A 17 7.92 -7.39 4.08
N ALA A 18 8.15 -6.36 4.89
CA ALA A 18 8.64 -6.53 6.25
C ALA A 18 7.67 -7.38 7.09
N PHE A 19 6.36 -7.23 6.89
CA PHE A 19 5.36 -8.11 7.50
C PHE A 19 5.57 -9.58 7.13
N PHE A 20 5.75 -9.92 5.85
CA PHE A 20 5.99 -11.30 5.44
C PHE A 20 7.25 -11.90 6.07
N ILE A 21 8.32 -11.11 6.16
CA ILE A 21 9.55 -11.54 6.86
C ILE A 21 9.25 -11.82 8.33
N CYS A 22 8.50 -10.94 9.01
CA CYS A 22 8.07 -11.16 10.39
C CYS A 22 7.24 -12.44 10.53
N VAL A 23 6.25 -12.69 9.66
CA VAL A 23 5.43 -13.92 9.66
C VAL A 23 6.30 -15.16 9.56
N ILE A 24 7.28 -15.17 8.65
CA ILE A 24 8.18 -16.32 8.46
C ILE A 24 9.02 -16.55 9.73
N VAL A 25 9.62 -15.49 10.28
CA VAL A 25 10.47 -15.58 11.49
C VAL A 25 9.65 -16.03 12.70
N PHE A 26 8.48 -15.43 12.93
CA PHE A 26 7.60 -15.80 14.05
C PHE A 26 7.04 -17.22 13.90
N SER A 27 6.75 -17.67 12.68
CA SER A 27 6.33 -19.05 12.39
C SER A 27 7.45 -20.03 12.77
N PHE A 28 8.68 -19.80 12.31
CA PHE A 28 9.83 -20.63 12.66
C PHE A 28 10.08 -20.66 14.17
N ALA A 29 10.07 -19.50 14.83
CA ALA A 29 10.25 -19.40 16.28
C ALA A 29 9.16 -20.17 17.04
N SER A 30 7.91 -20.08 16.60
CA SER A 30 6.78 -20.78 17.22
C SER A 30 6.89 -22.30 17.06
N VAL A 31 7.31 -22.79 15.90
CA VAL A 31 7.53 -24.23 15.66
C VAL A 31 8.66 -24.75 16.55
N LEU A 32 9.77 -24.01 16.66
CA LEU A 32 10.89 -24.38 17.54
C LEU A 32 10.46 -24.41 19.02
N LEU A 33 9.72 -23.40 19.47
CA LEU A 33 9.16 -23.35 20.82
C LEU A 33 8.21 -24.52 21.10
N LEU A 34 7.37 -24.89 20.13
CA LEU A 34 6.48 -26.05 20.24
C LEU A 34 7.28 -27.35 20.34
N MET A 35 8.27 -27.57 19.47
CA MET A 35 9.12 -28.76 19.54
C MET A 35 9.84 -28.85 20.89
N LEU A 36 10.40 -27.74 21.38
CA LEU A 36 11.06 -27.69 22.67
C LEU A 36 10.07 -27.94 23.84
N SER A 37 8.84 -27.46 23.71
CA SER A 37 7.79 -27.70 24.69
C SER A 37 7.40 -29.18 24.80
N PHE A 38 7.49 -29.96 23.72
CA PHE A 38 7.24 -31.41 23.78
C PHE A 38 8.42 -32.17 24.36
N TYR A 39 9.65 -31.70 24.13
CA TYR A 39 10.86 -32.31 24.66
C TYR A 39 11.06 -32.06 26.17
N LEU A 40 10.67 -30.87 26.66
CA LEU A 40 10.81 -30.47 28.06
C LEU A 40 9.46 -30.22 28.72
N PRO A 41 8.73 -31.28 29.14
CA PRO A 41 7.37 -31.14 29.66
C PRO A 41 7.29 -30.34 30.97
N SER A 42 8.37 -30.29 31.76
CA SER A 42 8.44 -29.50 33.01
C SER A 42 8.36 -27.98 32.78
N VAL A 43 8.85 -27.50 31.63
CA VAL A 43 8.83 -26.06 31.25
C VAL A 43 7.92 -25.78 30.06
N GLY A 44 7.25 -26.80 29.52
CA GLY A 44 6.44 -26.70 28.31
C GLY A 44 5.32 -25.65 28.39
N PHE A 45 4.74 -25.45 29.58
CA PHE A 45 3.74 -24.38 29.80
C PHE A 45 4.33 -22.98 29.53
N TRP A 46 5.53 -22.70 30.05
CA TRP A 46 6.23 -21.41 29.87
C TRP A 46 6.66 -21.18 28.43
N LEU A 47 7.03 -22.24 27.72
CA LEU A 47 7.43 -22.17 26.30
C LEU A 47 6.25 -21.95 25.35
N ARG A 48 5.03 -22.33 25.75
CA ARG A 48 3.81 -22.11 24.94
C ARG A 48 3.23 -20.71 25.11
N LEU A 49 3.45 -20.07 26.26
CA LEU A 49 2.97 -18.72 26.57
C LEU A 49 3.29 -17.63 25.52
N PRO A 50 4.50 -17.55 24.93
CA PRO A 50 4.81 -16.53 23.92
C PRO A 50 4.11 -16.75 22.57
N ILE A 51 3.64 -17.96 22.25
CA ILE A 51 3.00 -18.27 20.96
C ILE A 51 1.72 -17.43 20.72
N PRO A 52 0.73 -17.38 21.63
CA PRO A 52 -0.45 -16.54 21.44
C PRO A 52 -0.10 -15.04 21.38
N VAL A 53 0.95 -14.61 22.09
CA VAL A 53 1.45 -13.21 22.01
C VAL A 53 1.98 -12.91 20.61
N PHE A 54 2.76 -13.83 20.02
CA PHE A 54 3.25 -13.68 18.65
C PHE A 54 2.12 -13.64 17.63
N ILE A 55 1.09 -14.49 17.79
CA ILE A 55 -0.10 -14.47 16.94
C ILE A 55 -0.83 -13.13 17.04
N MET A 56 -0.98 -12.59 18.25
CA MET A 56 -1.61 -11.28 18.46
C MET A 56 -0.82 -10.15 17.80
N VAL A 57 0.51 -10.14 17.97
CA VAL A 57 1.40 -9.15 17.33
C VAL A 57 1.31 -9.24 15.81
N LEU A 58 1.32 -10.45 15.24
CA LEU A 58 1.12 -10.65 13.81
C LEU A 58 -0.25 -10.14 13.34
N GLY A 59 -1.31 -10.35 14.12
CA GLY A 59 -2.63 -9.83 13.81
C GLY A 59 -2.66 -8.29 13.72
N ILE A 60 -2.01 -7.61 14.67
CA ILE A 60 -1.90 -6.14 14.64
C ILE A 60 -1.06 -5.67 13.46
N LEU A 61 0.09 -6.30 13.20
CA LEU A 61 0.95 -5.96 12.07
C LEU A 61 0.25 -6.21 10.73
N TYR A 62 -0.57 -7.26 10.63
CA TYR A 62 -1.40 -7.53 9.46
C TYR A 62 -2.41 -6.41 9.22
N LEU A 63 -3.15 -6.01 10.25
CA LEU A 63 -4.09 -4.90 10.15
C LEU A 63 -3.39 -3.58 9.77
N PHE A 64 -2.19 -3.35 10.27
CA PHE A 64 -1.40 -2.16 9.93
C PHE A 64 -0.88 -2.19 8.48
N ALA A 65 -0.40 -3.35 8.01
CA ALA A 65 0.20 -3.49 6.69
C ALA A 65 -0.84 -3.66 5.56
N PHE A 66 -1.92 -4.39 5.81
CA PHE A 66 -2.91 -4.77 4.80
C PHE A 66 -4.30 -4.16 4.99
N GLY A 67 -4.66 -3.72 6.20
CA GLY A 67 -6.01 -3.25 6.50
C GLY A 67 -7.06 -4.37 6.41
N LEU A 68 -8.27 -4.04 5.96
CA LEU A 68 -9.36 -5.02 5.74
C LEU A 68 -9.01 -5.96 4.57
N PRO A 69 -9.25 -7.29 4.71
CA PRO A 69 -8.80 -8.28 3.75
C PRO A 69 -9.64 -8.20 2.45
N TYR A 70 -9.14 -7.49 1.44
CA TYR A 70 -9.73 -7.53 0.09
C TYR A 70 -8.71 -7.54 -1.06
N SER A 71 -7.42 -7.74 -0.81
CA SER A 71 -6.44 -7.86 -1.91
C SER A 71 -5.78 -9.23 -1.93
N GLY A 72 -5.85 -9.90 -3.09
CA GLY A 72 -5.17 -11.14 -3.37
C GLY A 72 -3.66 -10.90 -3.47
N VAL A 73 -2.92 -11.39 -2.47
CA VAL A 73 -1.49 -11.08 -2.24
C VAL A 73 -0.55 -12.09 -2.90
N LEU A 74 -1.03 -12.92 -3.85
CA LEU A 74 -0.28 -14.09 -4.32
C LEU A 74 -0.12 -14.16 -5.85
N SER A 75 0.33 -13.08 -6.49
CA SER A 75 0.80 -13.12 -7.89
C SER A 75 2.22 -12.56 -7.99
N GLY A 76 3.04 -13.08 -8.91
CA GLY A 76 4.44 -12.65 -9.10
C GLY A 76 4.61 -11.16 -9.45
N ASN A 77 3.53 -10.52 -9.94
CA ASN A 77 3.48 -9.09 -10.30
C ASN A 77 2.67 -8.25 -9.30
N TRP A 78 2.19 -8.85 -8.19
CA TRP A 78 1.35 -8.18 -7.20
C TRP A 78 1.98 -6.90 -6.66
N GLN A 79 3.32 -6.86 -6.57
CA GLN A 79 4.04 -5.70 -6.08
C GLN A 79 3.85 -4.47 -6.96
N GLU A 80 3.87 -4.63 -8.29
CA GLU A 80 3.69 -3.52 -9.24
C GLU A 80 2.21 -3.13 -9.35
N GLU A 81 1.29 -4.10 -9.35
CA GLU A 81 -0.15 -3.85 -9.37
C GLU A 81 -0.65 -3.11 -8.12
N GLU A 82 -0.12 -3.46 -6.94
CA GLU A 82 -0.49 -2.79 -5.69
C GLU A 82 0.11 -1.36 -5.64
N ILE A 83 1.29 -1.13 -6.25
CA ILE A 83 1.88 0.21 -6.41
C ILE A 83 1.00 1.07 -7.32
N GLU A 84 0.56 0.56 -8.46
CA GLU A 84 -0.34 1.29 -9.36
C GLU A 84 -1.68 1.57 -8.70
N ARG A 85 -2.25 0.59 -7.98
CA ARG A 85 -3.52 0.75 -7.27
C ARG A 85 -3.43 1.79 -6.15
N GLU A 86 -2.34 1.80 -5.39
CA GLU A 86 -2.12 2.83 -4.36
C GLU A 86 -1.81 4.21 -4.98
N MET A 87 -1.09 4.28 -6.11
CA MET A 87 -0.93 5.54 -6.84
C MET A 87 -2.26 6.09 -7.34
N LEU A 88 -3.15 5.24 -7.88
CA LEU A 88 -4.50 5.63 -8.30
C LEU A 88 -5.35 6.16 -7.14
N LYS A 89 -5.28 5.54 -5.96
CA LYS A 89 -5.95 6.05 -4.75
C LYS A 89 -5.39 7.40 -4.30
N LEU A 90 -4.06 7.56 -4.28
CA LEU A 90 -3.41 8.82 -3.92
C LEU A 90 -3.74 9.92 -4.93
N TYR A 91 -3.79 9.59 -6.22
CA TYR A 91 -4.21 10.52 -7.27
C TYR A 91 -5.67 10.95 -7.10
N ARG A 92 -6.58 10.03 -6.79
CA ARG A 92 -7.99 10.37 -6.50
C ARG A 92 -8.12 11.24 -5.26
N LYS A 93 -7.35 10.95 -4.20
CA LYS A 93 -7.37 11.77 -2.98
C LYS A 93 -6.83 13.18 -3.24
N LYS A 94 -5.71 13.31 -3.96
CA LYS A 94 -5.19 14.61 -4.40
C LYS A 94 -6.16 15.35 -5.30
N LYS A 95 -6.85 14.65 -6.21
CA LYS A 95 -7.88 15.25 -7.07
C LYS A 95 -9.10 15.72 -6.28
N ALA A 96 -9.43 15.06 -5.16
CA ALA A 96 -10.49 15.48 -4.25
C ALA A 96 -10.07 16.62 -3.30
N GLU A 97 -8.76 16.77 -3.05
CA GLU A 97 -8.18 17.91 -2.33
C GLU A 97 -7.96 19.14 -3.23
N LEU A 98 -8.14 19.01 -4.56
CA LEU A 98 -8.25 20.17 -5.43
C LEU A 98 -9.56 20.91 -5.09
N PRO A 99 -9.53 22.26 -5.00
CA PRO A 99 -10.74 23.02 -4.78
C PRO A 99 -11.78 22.69 -5.86
N PRO A 100 -13.07 22.55 -5.49
CA PRO A 100 -14.14 22.44 -6.49
C PRO A 100 -14.05 23.64 -7.44
N VAL A 101 -14.42 23.44 -8.71
CA VAL A 101 -14.30 24.45 -9.77
C VAL A 101 -14.97 25.77 -9.39
N GLU A 102 -16.02 25.73 -8.56
CA GLU A 102 -16.66 26.91 -7.96
C GLU A 102 -15.78 27.80 -7.06
N GLN A 103 -14.62 27.33 -6.59
CA GLN A 103 -13.69 28.09 -5.74
C GLN A 103 -12.44 28.59 -6.48
N LEU A 104 -12.31 28.31 -7.78
CA LEU A 104 -11.22 28.86 -8.59
C LEU A 104 -11.43 30.37 -8.76
N SER A 105 -10.35 31.13 -8.59
CA SER A 105 -10.36 32.56 -8.88
C SER A 105 -10.66 32.79 -10.37
N GLU A 106 -11.28 33.91 -10.71
CA GLU A 106 -11.65 34.24 -12.10
C GLU A 106 -10.45 34.16 -13.06
N THR A 107 -9.26 34.47 -12.57
CA THR A 107 -7.96 34.30 -13.24
C THR A 107 -7.63 32.84 -13.57
N GLU A 108 -7.83 31.91 -12.65
CA GLU A 108 -7.53 30.49 -12.86
C GLU A 108 -8.51 29.84 -13.85
N VAL A 109 -9.76 30.29 -13.86
CA VAL A 109 -10.77 29.87 -14.86
C VAL A 109 -10.40 30.34 -16.27
N LEU A 110 -9.85 31.56 -16.39
CA LEU A 110 -9.38 32.10 -17.66
C LEU A 110 -8.16 31.33 -18.19
N GLU A 111 -7.20 31.00 -17.33
CA GLU A 111 -6.02 30.19 -17.68
C GLU A 111 -6.42 28.78 -18.16
N LEU A 112 -7.37 28.12 -17.48
CA LEU A 112 -7.93 26.83 -17.90
C LEU A 112 -8.56 26.89 -19.30
N LYS A 113 -9.30 27.96 -19.59
CA LYS A 113 -9.96 28.17 -20.89
C LYS A 113 -8.96 28.42 -22.03
N GLU A 114 -7.80 29.00 -21.73
CA GLU A 114 -6.72 29.16 -22.69
C GLU A 114 -6.02 27.83 -22.98
N LEU A 115 -5.78 27.02 -21.95
CA LEU A 115 -5.19 25.68 -22.10
C LEU A 115 -6.08 24.75 -22.94
N GLU A 116 -7.41 24.76 -22.72
CA GLU A 116 -8.36 23.96 -23.51
C GLU A 116 -8.38 24.38 -25.00
N ARG A 117 -8.21 25.67 -25.29
CA ARG A 117 -8.07 26.15 -26.68
C ARG A 117 -6.76 25.67 -27.32
N LEU A 118 -5.68 25.62 -26.56
CA LEU A 118 -4.39 25.14 -27.06
C LEU A 118 -4.44 23.64 -27.35
N GLU A 119 -5.03 22.84 -26.47
CA GLU A 119 -5.24 21.41 -26.69
C GLU A 119 -6.06 21.14 -27.96
N LYS A 120 -7.20 21.82 -28.10
CA LYS A 120 -8.04 21.69 -29.31
C LYS A 120 -7.32 22.12 -30.59
N LYS A 121 -6.40 23.07 -30.51
CA LYS A 121 -5.60 23.53 -31.66
C LYS A 121 -4.55 22.48 -32.05
N TRP A 122 -3.94 21.81 -31.07
CA TRP A 122 -3.00 20.72 -31.30
C TRP A 122 -3.69 19.48 -31.88
N ASP A 123 -4.86 19.12 -31.36
CA ASP A 123 -5.67 17.98 -31.84
C ASP A 123 -6.10 18.17 -33.31
N MET A 124 -6.37 19.41 -33.71
CA MET A 124 -6.70 19.76 -35.10
C MET A 124 -5.49 19.79 -36.04
N ASP A 125 -4.25 19.91 -35.52
CA ASP A 125 -3.00 19.87 -36.31
C ASP A 125 -2.51 18.42 -36.52
N GLU A 126 -2.84 17.50 -35.61
CA GLU A 126 -2.50 16.07 -35.74
C GLU A 126 -3.38 15.30 -36.75
N ASP A 127 -4.59 15.80 -37.05
CA ASP A 127 -5.52 15.22 -38.03
C ASP A 127 -5.16 15.52 -39.52
N PHE A 128 -4.03 16.20 -39.78
CA PHE A 128 -3.54 16.54 -41.14
C PHE A 128 -2.28 15.76 -41.58
N VAL A 129 -2.07 14.52 -41.10
CA VAL A 129 -0.97 13.64 -41.55
C VAL A 129 -1.45 12.29 -42.05
#